data_AF-A0A1D2M0I9-F1
#
_entry.id   AF-A0A1D2M0I9-F1
#
_cell.length_a   1.000
_cell.length_b   1.000
_cell.length_c   1.000
_cell.angle_alpha   90.00
_cell.angle_beta   90.00
_cell.angle_gamma   90.00
#
_symmetry.space_group_name_H-M   'P 1'
#
loop_
_entity.id
_entity.type
_entity.pdbx_description
1 polymer ?
#
loop_
_entity_poly.entity_id
_entity_poly.type
_entity_poly.pdbx_seq_one_letter_code
_entity_poly.pdbx_strand_id
1 'polypeptide(L)' 'MDWAKERKSQCSLIIKDGALTMKTEHAHYYQVAMQIFVTERQWCDYFIWSPTGDYFLQR' A
#
# COMPACT_ATOMS: atom_id res chain seq x y z
N MET A 1 24.73 8.61 2.76
CA MET A 1 23.75 7.75 2.07
C MET A 1 22.71 7.31 3.11
N ASP A 2 21.89 8.25 3.57
CA ASP A 2 20.91 8.03 4.64
C ASP A 2 19.48 8.26 4.15
N TRP A 3 19.31 9.17 3.19
CA TRP A 3 18.02 9.47 2.55
C TRP A 3 17.34 8.25 1.91
N ALA A 4 18.10 7.27 1.43
CA ALA A 4 17.57 6.04 0.83
C ALA A 4 17.02 5.06 1.88
N LYS A 5 17.58 5.05 3.11
CA LYS A 5 17.03 4.28 4.24
C LYS A 5 15.76 4.93 4.78
N GLU A 6 15.72 6.25 4.87
CA GLU A 6 14.55 7.03 5.26
C GLU A 6 13.35 6.79 4.32
N ARG A 7 13.58 6.74 3.00
CA ARG A 7 12.50 6.50 2.02
C ARG A 7 11.88 5.11 2.11
N LYS A 8 12.61 4.07 2.56
CA LYS A 8 12.01 2.73 2.76
C LYS A 8 10.91 2.77 3.83
N SER A 9 10.96 3.70 4.78
CA SER A 9 9.91 3.86 5.80
C SER A 9 8.62 4.49 5.24
N GLN A 10 8.69 5.20 4.11
CA GLN A 10 7.57 5.93 3.52
C GLN A 10 6.79 5.13 2.46
N CYS A 11 7.33 4.01 1.97
CA CYS A 11 6.64 3.18 1.00
C CYS A 11 5.57 2.32 1.69
N SER A 12 4.31 2.41 1.24
CA SER A 12 3.19 1.61 1.75
C SER A 12 3.23 0.14 1.30
N LEU A 13 4.14 -0.22 0.39
CA LEU A 13 4.26 -1.56 -0.17
C LEU A 13 5.47 -2.32 0.36
N ILE A 14 5.33 -3.64 0.44
CA ILE A 14 6.39 -4.60 0.74
C ILE A 14 6.27 -5.82 -0.19
N ILE A 15 7.39 -6.43 -0.53
CA ILE A 15 7.38 -7.75 -1.17
C ILE A 15 7.40 -8.78 -0.05
N LYS A 16 6.33 -9.59 0.03
CA LYS A 16 6.19 -10.68 0.99
C LYS A 16 5.88 -11.96 0.22
N ASP A 17 6.65 -13.01 0.45
CA ASP A 17 6.49 -14.32 -0.22
C ASP A 17 6.48 -14.22 -1.76
N GLY A 18 7.32 -13.31 -2.30
CA GLY A 18 7.43 -13.08 -3.74
C GLY A 18 6.30 -12.24 -4.35
N ALA A 19 5.29 -11.84 -3.57
CA ALA A 19 4.19 -11.00 -4.01
C ALA A 19 4.29 -9.59 -3.41
N LEU A 20 3.92 -8.59 -4.20
CA LEU A 20 3.76 -7.22 -3.69
C LEU A 20 2.49 -7.16 -2.83
N THR A 21 2.57 -6.54 -1.66
CA THR A 21 1.42 -6.34 -0.77
C THR A 21 1.51 -5.04 -0.01
N MET A 22 0.37 -4.53 0.44
CA MET A 22 0.30 -3.39 1.34
C MET A 22 0.81 -3.76 2.75
N LYS A 23 1.64 -2.89 3.33
CA LYS A 23 2.07 -2.97 4.73
C LYS A 23 0.92 -2.59 5.66
N THR A 24 0.50 -3.51 6.52
CA THR A 24 -0.57 -3.27 7.51
C THR A 24 -0.16 -2.35 8.67
N GLU A 25 1.14 -2.14 8.84
CA GLU A 25 1.75 -1.25 9.85
C GLU A 25 2.03 0.18 9.33
N HIS A 26 1.73 0.47 8.06
CA HIS A 26 1.97 1.77 7.46
C HIS A 26 0.75 2.70 7.60
N ALA A 27 0.97 4.00 7.77
CA ALA A 27 -0.11 4.99 7.95
C ALA A 27 -1.21 4.93 6.85
N HIS A 28 -0.81 4.65 5.61
CA HIS A 28 -1.71 4.50 4.48
C HIS A 28 -2.72 3.35 4.63
N TYR A 29 -2.33 2.26 5.31
CA TYR A 29 -3.25 1.15 5.60
C TYR A 29 -4.43 1.63 6.46
N TYR A 30 -4.13 2.41 7.51
CA TYR A 30 -5.15 2.95 8.39
C TYR A 30 -6.05 3.98 7.68
N GLN A 31 -5.52 4.74 6.72
CA GLN A 31 -6.34 5.62 5.87
C GLN A 31 -7.36 4.81 5.06
N VAL A 32 -6.94 3.71 4.42
CA VAL A 32 -7.83 2.82 3.67
C VAL A 32 -8.86 2.16 4.60
N ALA A 33 -8.43 1.65 5.77
CA ALA A 33 -9.34 1.05 6.74
C ALA A 33 -10.42 2.03 7.23
N MET A 34 -10.04 3.29 7.50
CA MET A 34 -10.99 4.35 7.85
C MET A 34 -11.97 4.66 6.73
N GLN A 35 -11.53 4.66 5.48
CA GLN A 35 -12.43 4.87 4.34
C GLN A 35 -13.44 3.73 4.21
N ILE A 36 -13.00 2.48 4.33
CA ILE A 36 -13.90 1.30 4.35
C ILE A 36 -14.94 1.43 5.47
N PHE A 37 -14.49 1.82 6.68
CA PHE A 37 -15.36 1.99 7.84
C PHE A 37 -16.39 3.10 7.64
N VAL A 38 -15.95 4.31 7.29
CA VAL A 38 -16.82 5.49 7.13
C VAL A 38 -17.82 5.31 5.98
N THR A 39 -17.45 4.55 4.95
CA THR A 39 -18.33 4.31 3.80
C THR A 39 -19.18 3.05 3.93
N GLU A 40 -19.16 2.36 5.08
CA GLU A 40 -19.90 1.11 5.29
C GLU A 40 -19.63 0.07 4.18
N ARG A 41 -18.36 -0.14 3.85
CA ARG A 41 -17.92 -1.15 2.87
C ARG A 41 -17.31 -2.34 3.60
N GLN A 42 -17.28 -3.48 2.90
CA GLN A 42 -16.65 -4.69 3.41
C GLN A 42 -15.21 -4.87 2.90
N TRP A 43 -14.89 -4.27 1.76
CA TRP A 43 -13.59 -4.38 1.10
C TRP A 43 -13.40 -3.21 0.12
N CYS A 44 -12.17 -3.01 -0.33
CA CYS A 44 -11.84 -2.15 -1.46
C CYS A 44 -10.68 -2.75 -2.24
N ASP A 45 -10.66 -2.55 -3.56
CA ASP A 45 -9.49 -2.87 -4.37
C ASP A 45 -8.39 -1.82 -4.13
N TYR A 46 -7.19 -2.27 -3.77
CA TYR A 46 -6.02 -1.43 -3.58
C TYR A 46 -5.17 -1.42 -4.86
N PHE A 47 -5.24 -0.30 -5.59
CA PHE A 47 -4.62 -0.14 -6.90
C PHE A 47 -3.48 0.86 -6.89
N ILE A 48 -2.36 0.50 -7.52
CA ILE A 48 -1.20 1.38 -7.72
C ILE A 48 -0.81 1.37 -9.18
N TRP A 49 -0.64 2.56 -9.73
CA TRP A 49 -0.20 2.77 -11.11
C TRP A 49 1.17 3.43 -11.15
N SER A 50 1.98 3.02 -12.11
CA SER A 50 3.27 3.63 -12.42
C SER A 50 3.36 3.90 -13.92
N PRO A 51 3.95 5.03 -14.36
CA PRO A 51 4.14 5.30 -15.78
C PRO A 51 5.19 4.39 -16.44
N THR A 52 6.06 3.74 -15.66
CA THR A 52 7.22 2.99 -16.18
C THR A 52 7.16 1.50 -15.86
N GLY A 53 6.01 0.98 -15.45
CA GLY A 53 5.87 -0.44 -15.10
C GLY A 53 4.42 -0.88 -15.06
N ASP A 54 4.22 -2.16 -14.74
CA ASP A 54 2.89 -2.72 -14.57
C ASP A 54 2.17 -2.11 -13.37
N TYR A 55 0.85 -2.12 -13.44
CA TYR A 55 0.04 -1.76 -12.29
C TYR A 55 0.07 -2.88 -11.24
N PHE A 56 -0.15 -2.49 -9.99
CA PHE A 56 -0.40 -3.41 -8.90
C PHE A 56 -1.85 -3.32 -8.47
N LEU A 57 -2.49 -4.47 -8.27
CA LEU A 57 -3.85 -4.58 -7.78
C LEU A 57 -3.90 -5.67 -6.70
N GLN A 58 -4.38 -5.30 -5.52
CA GLN A 58 -4.65 -6.22 -4.42
C GLN A 58 -6.14 -6.11 -4.02
N ARG A 59 -6.81 -7.25 -3.87
CA ARG A 59 -8.19 -7.36 -3.37
C ARG A 59 -8.20 -7.88 -1.94
#